data_AF-A0A2I0NG31-F1
#
_entry.id   AF-A0A2I0NG31-F1
#
_cell.length_a   1.000
_cell.length_b   1.000
_cell.length_c   1.000
_cell.angle_alpha   90.00
_cell.angle_beta   90.00
_cell.angle_gamma   90.00
#
_symmetry.space_group_name_H-M   'P 1'
#
loop_
_entity.id
_entity.type
_entity.pdbx_description
1 polymer ?
#
loop_
_entity_poly.entity_id
_entity_poly.type
_entity_poly.pdbx_seq_one_letter_code
_entity_poly.pdbx_strand_id
1 'polypeptide(L)' 'MLAVKGIYKDGMVIIQEKIKTEKPVNVIITFLEEVKAPVEEKLDMSKFSFKKARKLLESYKGSLSDAIIEERRSAV' A
#
# COMPACT_ATOMS: atom_id res chain seq x y z
N MET A 1 -27.80 -12.32 -14.57
CA MET A 1 -26.76 -11.88 -13.62
C MET A 1 -27.36 -11.93 -12.21
N LEU A 2 -26.69 -12.59 -11.26
CA LEU A 2 -27.13 -12.62 -9.86
C LEU A 2 -26.50 -11.42 -9.13
N ALA A 3 -27.32 -10.52 -8.60
CA ALA A 3 -26.87 -9.39 -7.78
C ALA A 3 -26.96 -9.76 -6.31
N VAL A 4 -25.87 -9.57 -5.58
CA VAL A 4 -25.74 -10.01 -4.20
C VAL A 4 -25.44 -8.82 -3.33
N LYS A 5 -26.25 -8.62 -2.29
CA LYS A 5 -26.03 -7.54 -1.32
C LYS A 5 -25.15 -8.05 -0.19
N GLY A 6 -24.25 -7.19 0.24
CA GLY A 6 -23.33 -7.46 1.33
C GLY A 6 -22.84 -6.16 1.95
N ILE A 7 -22.19 -6.30 3.10
CA ILE A 7 -21.55 -5.17 3.80
C ILE A 7 -20.07 -5.19 3.42
N TYR A 8 -19.56 -4.07 2.92
CA TYR A 8 -18.13 -3.89 2.73
C TYR A 8 -17.52 -3.19 3.95
N LYS A 9 -16.39 -3.72 4.43
CA LYS A 9 -15.59 -3.08 5.48
C LYS A 9 -14.13 -3.46 5.32
N ASP A 10 -13.24 -2.46 5.22
CA ASP A 10 -11.78 -2.61 5.22
C ASP A 10 -11.24 -3.69 4.26
N GLY A 11 -11.75 -3.72 3.02
CA GLY A 11 -11.33 -4.69 2.00
C GLY A 11 -12.06 -6.04 2.03
N MET A 12 -12.93 -6.28 3.03
CA MET A 12 -13.74 -7.50 3.12
C MET A 12 -15.19 -7.24 2.71
N VAL A 13 -15.76 -8.16 1.92
CA VAL A 13 -17.20 -8.19 1.60
C VAL A 13 -17.86 -9.30 2.39
N ILE A 14 -18.73 -8.94 3.32
CA ILE A 14 -19.54 -9.88 4.09
C ILE A 14 -20.86 -10.07 3.35
N ILE A 15 -20.99 -11.21 2.69
CA ILE A 15 -22.22 -11.63 2.01
C ILE A 15 -23.14 -12.27 3.05
N GLN A 16 -24.37 -11.76 3.17
CA GLN A 16 -25.34 -12.27 4.15
C GLN A 16 -25.91 -13.65 3.78
N GLU A 17 -25.92 -13.98 2.50
CA GLU A 17 -26.44 -15.23 1.97
C GLU A 17 -25.33 -16.17 1.49
N LYS A 18 -25.45 -17.47 1.79
CA LYS A 18 -24.51 -18.48 1.27
C LYS A 18 -24.80 -18.77 -0.19
N ILE A 19 -23.87 -18.39 -1.05
CA ILE A 19 -23.89 -18.73 -2.48
C ILE A 19 -22.94 -19.90 -2.71
N LYS A 20 -23.47 -20.98 -3.27
CA LYS A 20 -22.66 -22.14 -3.65
C LYS A 20 -22.09 -21.92 -5.05
N THR A 21 -20.77 -21.92 -5.15
CA THR A 21 -20.04 -21.93 -6.42
C THR A 21 -19.12 -23.15 -6.45
N GLU A 22 -19.18 -23.94 -7.51
CA GLU A 22 -18.34 -25.14 -7.65
C GLU A 22 -16.86 -24.82 -7.88
N LYS A 23 -16.56 -23.61 -8.38
CA LYS A 23 -15.23 -23.13 -8.71
C LYS A 23 -15.09 -21.67 -8.26
N PRO A 24 -13.85 -21.15 -8.10
CA PRO A 24 -13.63 -19.73 -7.89
C PRO A 24 -14.23 -18.89 -9.02
N VAL A 25 -14.94 -17.81 -8.68
CA VAL A 25 -15.62 -16.94 -9.65
C VAL A 25 -15.14 -15.51 -9.47
N ASN A 26 -14.80 -14.84 -10.59
CA ASN A 26 -14.49 -13.42 -10.58
C ASN A 26 -15.76 -12.60 -10.32
N VAL A 27 -15.68 -11.62 -9.43
CA VAL A 27 -16.81 -10.77 -9.06
C VAL A 27 -16.49 -9.30 -9.29
N ILE A 28 -17.51 -8.54 -9.70
CA ILE A 28 -17.44 -7.08 -9.78
C ILE A 28 -18.20 -6.53 -8.56
N ILE A 29 -17.51 -5.74 -7.74
CA ILE A 29 -18.10 -5.12 -6.55
C ILE A 29 -18.56 -3.73 -6.92
N THR A 30 -19.85 -3.46 -6.74
CA THR A 30 -20.45 -2.13 -6.94
C THR A 30 -20.90 -1.59 -5.60
N PHE A 31 -20.38 -0.44 -5.21
CA PHE A 31 -20.77 0.25 -3.99
C PHE A 31 -22.01 1.09 -4.24
N LEU A 32 -23.02 0.96 -3.38
CA LEU A 32 -24.28 1.70 -3.49
C LEU A 32 -24.18 3.13 -2.91
N GLU A 33 -23.13 3.39 -2.14
CA GLU A 33 -22.84 4.69 -1.53
C GLU A 33 -21.55 5.27 -2.12
N GLU A 34 -21.40 6.59 -2.03
CA GLU A 34 -20.15 7.27 -2.40
C GLU A 34 -19.02 6.87 -1.44
N VAL A 35 -18.22 5.90 -1.85
CA VAL A 35 -16.95 5.58 -1.20
C VAL A 35 -15.82 6.38 -1.84
N LYS A 36 -15.03 7.03 -0.99
CA LYS A 36 -13.79 7.65 -1.43
C LYS A 36 -12.81 6.55 -1.80
N ALA A 37 -12.37 6.51 -3.05
CA ALA A 37 -11.23 5.69 -3.41
C ALA A 37 -10.03 6.09 -2.53
N PRO A 38 -9.19 5.14 -2.09
CA PRO A 38 -7.93 5.50 -1.47
C PRO A 38 -7.18 6.38 -2.47
N VAL A 39 -6.91 7.62 -2.07
CA VAL A 39 -6.08 8.53 -2.85
C VAL A 39 -4.71 7.89 -2.85
N GLU A 40 -4.23 7.47 -4.02
CA GLU A 40 -2.82 7.11 -4.17
C GLU A 40 -2.02 8.34 -3.73
N GLU A 41 -1.32 8.24 -2.58
CA GLU A 41 -0.37 9.25 -2.15
C GLU A 41 0.79 9.25 -3.16
N LYS A 42 0.59 9.97 -4.26
CA LYS A 42 1.65 10.20 -5.22
C LYS A 42 2.70 11.06 -4.54
N LEU A 43 3.95 10.64 -4.65
CA LEU A 43 5.09 11.43 -4.22
C LEU A 43 5.03 12.80 -4.93
N ASP A 44 4.79 13.83 -4.15
CA ASP A 44 4.79 15.19 -4.64
C ASP A 44 6.25 15.63 -4.86
N MET A 45 6.70 15.49 -6.11
CA MET A 45 8.05 15.85 -6.51
C MET A 45 8.37 17.33 -6.27
N SER A 46 7.37 18.20 -6.12
CA SER A 46 7.58 19.61 -5.77
C SER A 46 8.05 19.81 -4.33
N LYS A 47 7.75 18.85 -3.43
CA LYS A 47 8.24 18.84 -2.05
C LYS A 47 9.69 18.35 -1.94
N PHE A 48 10.19 17.65 -2.97
CA PHE A 48 11.56 17.17 -2.99
C PHE A 48 12.55 18.31 -3.28
N SER A 49 13.62 18.43 -2.47
CA SER A 49 14.67 19.41 -2.71
C SER A 49 16.05 18.87 -2.37
N PHE A 50 16.88 18.71 -3.40
CA PHE A 50 18.26 18.24 -3.26
C PHE A 50 19.10 19.16 -2.36
N LYS A 51 18.89 20.48 -2.43
CA LYS A 51 19.60 21.45 -1.59
C LYS A 51 19.28 21.26 -0.10
N LYS A 52 18.02 21.00 0.24
CA LYS A 52 17.60 20.71 1.63
C LYS A 52 18.20 19.39 2.11
N ALA A 53 18.16 18.35 1.27
CA ALA A 53 18.76 17.05 1.59
C ALA A 53 20.28 17.16 1.84
N ARG A 54 21.01 17.89 0.98
CA ARG A 54 22.45 18.12 1.14
C ARG A 54 22.79 18.86 2.44
N LYS A 55 21.98 19.85 2.83
CA LYS A 55 22.16 20.58 4.09
C LYS A 55 21.87 19.69 5.31
N LEU A 56 20.82 18.87 5.25
CA LEU A 56 20.50 17.92 6.32
C LEU A 56 21.61 16.88 6.50
N LEU A 57 22.29 16.49 5.43
CA LEU A 57 23.37 15.50 5.42
C LEU A 57 24.76 16.11 5.61
N GLU A 58 24.89 17.41 5.83
CA GLU A 58 26.20 18.10 5.89
C GLU A 58 27.10 17.58 7.02
N SER A 59 26.52 17.20 8.15
CA SER A 59 27.23 16.61 9.29
C SER A 59 27.27 15.09 9.27
N TYR A 60 26.57 14.44 8.35
CA TYR A 60 26.51 12.99 8.26
C TYR A 60 27.74 12.44 7.54
N LYS A 61 28.59 11.74 8.28
CA LYS A 61 29.84 11.14 7.78
C LYS A 61 29.71 9.64 7.47
N GLY A 62 28.51 9.08 7.60
CA GLY A 62 28.28 7.67 7.34
C GLY A 62 28.24 7.37 5.85
N SER A 63 28.77 6.21 5.46
CA SER A 63 28.59 5.64 4.14
C SER A 63 27.56 4.53 4.19
N LEU A 64 26.63 4.52 3.23
CA LEU A 64 25.71 3.42 3.07
C LEU A 64 26.45 2.10 2.82
N SER A 65 27.56 2.15 2.09
CA SER A 65 28.38 0.97 1.81
C SER A 65 28.97 0.38 3.08
N ASP A 66 29.43 1.21 4.01
CA ASP A 66 30.02 0.75 5.27
C ASP A 66 28.95 0.10 6.15
N ALA A 67 27.76 0.69 6.21
CA ALA A 67 26.62 0.12 6.94
C ALA A 67 26.20 -1.26 6.39
N ILE A 68 26.18 -1.43 5.06
CA ILE A 68 25.86 -2.72 4.42
C ILE A 68 26.96 -3.76 4.70
N ILE A 69 28.23 -3.34 4.71
CA ILE A 69 29.36 -4.24 5.02
C ILE A 69 29.28 -4.71 6.48
N GLU A 70 29.02 -3.81 7.42
CA GLU A 70 28.80 -4.13 8.84
C GLU A 70 27.64 -5.11 9.02
N GLU A 71 26.48 -4.82 8.42
CA GLU A 71 25.29 -5.69 8.49
C GLU A 71 25.61 -7.12 8.05
N ARG A 72 26.31 -7.28 6.92
CA ARG A 72 26.69 -8.61 6.40
C ARG A 72 27.71 -9.33 7.26
N ARG A 73 28.60 -8.61 7.95
CA ARG A 73 29.59 -9.20 8.85
C ARG A 73 28.96 -9.64 10.17
N SER A 74 27.97 -8.91 10.67
CA SER A 74 27.25 -9.25 11.90
C SER A 74 26.22 -10.38 11.74
N ALA A 75 25.84 -10.71 10.49
CA ALA A 75 24.91 -11.80 10.18
C ALA A 75 25.57 -13.18 10.04
N VAL A 76 26.87 -13.29 10.34
CA VAL A 76 27.68 -14.53 10.35
C VAL A 76 27.96 -14.99 11.77
#